data_AF-A0A1A8CS19-F1
#
_entry.id   AF-A0A1A8CS19-F1
#
_cell.length_a   1.000
_cell.length_b   1.000
_cell.length_c   1.000
_cell.angle_alpha   90.00
_cell.angle_beta   90.00
_cell.angle_gamma   90.00
#
_symmetry.space_group_name_H-M   'P 1'
#
loop_
_entity.id
_entity.type
_entity.pdbx_description
1 polymer ?
#
loop_
_entity_poly.entity_id
_entity_poly.type
_entity_poly.pdbx_seq_one_letter_code
_entity_poly.pdbx_strand_id
1 'polypeptide(L)' 'CAVAPKSAFNAKLSQSLALALTVGDAVCFDTIVINEQGDYNAETGRFTCKVPGVYYFAVHATVYRASLQFDLMKN' A
#
# COMPACT_ATOMS: atom_id res chain seq x y z
N CYS A 1 17.87 -26.52 6.76
CA CYS A 1 17.81 -25.04 6.72
C CYS A 1 16.36 -24.60 6.85
N ALA A 2 16.02 -23.75 7.81
CA ALA A 2 14.69 -23.13 7.87
C ALA A 2 14.65 -21.95 6.89
N VAL A 3 13.69 -21.94 5.98
CA VAL A 3 13.44 -20.79 5.10
C VAL A 3 12.59 -19.79 5.86
N ALA A 4 13.08 -18.56 6.01
CA ALA A 4 12.30 -17.52 6.64
C ALA A 4 11.03 -17.24 5.80
N PRO A 5 9.86 -17.09 6.44
CA PRO A 5 8.64 -16.74 5.75
C PRO A 5 8.81 -15.38 5.04
N LYS A 6 8.36 -15.28 3.79
CA LYS A 6 8.42 -14.06 2.99
C LYS A 6 7.04 -13.42 2.96
N SER A 7 6.98 -12.09 3.06
CA SER A 7 5.76 -11.31 2.86
C SER A 7 6.17 -9.88 2.52
N ALA A 8 5.97 -9.49 1.26
CA ALA A 8 6.33 -8.15 0.78
C ALA A 8 5.46 -7.75 -0.42
N PHE A 9 5.30 -6.45 -0.62
CA PHE A 9 4.68 -5.88 -1.80
C PHE A 9 5.34 -4.56 -2.22
N ASN A 10 5.15 -4.19 -3.47
CA ASN A 10 5.43 -2.88 -4.03
C ASN A 10 4.34 -2.58 -5.06
N ALA A 11 3.65 -1.47 -4.89
CA ALA A 11 2.57 -1.04 -5.77
C ALA A 11 2.58 0.48 -5.93
N LYS A 12 2.01 0.96 -7.02
CA LYS A 12 1.87 2.38 -7.33
C LYS A 12 0.49 2.68 -7.91
N LEU A 13 0.15 3.96 -7.96
CA LEU A 13 -1.02 4.41 -8.71
C LEU A 13 -0.72 4.40 -10.21
N SER A 14 -1.65 3.90 -11.01
CA SER A 14 -1.61 3.97 -12.47
C SER A 14 -1.79 5.41 -12.97
N GLN A 15 -2.61 6.19 -12.26
CA GLN A 15 -2.94 7.57 -12.58
C GLN A 15 -2.89 8.44 -11.32
N SER A 16 -2.55 9.72 -11.50
CA SER A 16 -2.60 10.68 -10.39
C SER A 16 -4.03 10.86 -9.94
N LEU A 17 -4.24 10.83 -8.62
CA LEU A 17 -5.57 11.04 -8.06
C LEU A 17 -5.99 12.50 -8.22
N ALA A 18 -7.00 12.75 -9.05
CA ALA A 18 -7.50 14.10 -9.34
C ALA A 18 -8.56 14.59 -8.33
N LEU A 19 -9.16 13.67 -7.56
CA LEU A 19 -10.22 13.95 -6.59
C LEU A 19 -9.74 13.57 -5.19
N ALA A 20 -10.18 14.31 -4.18
CA ALA A 20 -9.93 13.93 -2.80
C ALA A 20 -10.70 12.63 -2.48
N LEU A 21 -10.01 11.66 -1.88
CA LEU A 21 -10.69 10.52 -1.26
C LEU A 21 -11.47 11.01 -0.03
N THR A 22 -12.54 10.32 0.31
CA THR A 22 -13.22 10.54 1.59
C THR A 22 -12.26 10.17 2.71
N VAL A 23 -12.26 10.94 3.80
CA VAL A 23 -11.50 10.57 5.00
C VAL A 23 -11.97 9.19 5.47
N GLY A 24 -11.04 8.24 5.55
CA GLY A 24 -11.30 6.84 5.91
C GLY A 24 -11.25 5.84 4.76
N ASP A 25 -11.27 6.31 3.50
CA ASP A 25 -11.06 5.46 2.34
C ASP A 25 -9.57 5.13 2.18
N ALA A 26 -9.25 3.86 1.89
CA ALA A 26 -7.89 3.44 1.61
C ALA A 26 -7.49 3.86 0.19
N VAL A 27 -6.23 4.26 0.01
CA VAL A 27 -5.66 4.48 -1.32
C VAL A 27 -5.42 3.12 -1.98
N CYS A 28 -6.14 2.84 -3.07
CA CYS A 28 -5.92 1.64 -3.88
C CYS A 28 -4.78 1.87 -4.88
N PHE A 29 -3.55 1.49 -4.51
CA PHE A 29 -2.44 1.38 -5.46
C PHE A 29 -2.69 0.18 -6.38
N ASP A 30 -3.19 0.46 -7.57
CA ASP A 30 -3.74 -0.51 -8.53
C ASP A 30 -2.67 -1.17 -9.42
N THR A 31 -1.50 -0.55 -9.55
CA THR A 31 -0.41 -1.08 -10.35
C THR A 31 0.58 -1.84 -9.47
N ILE A 32 0.51 -3.17 -9.52
CA ILE A 32 1.45 -4.05 -8.80
C ILE A 32 2.80 -4.10 -9.50
N VAL A 33 3.87 -3.83 -8.75
CA VAL A 33 5.26 -4.04 -9.15
C VAL A 33 5.78 -5.37 -8.60
N ILE A 34 5.52 -5.63 -7.31
CA ILE A 34 5.85 -6.89 -6.62
C ILE A 34 4.69 -7.24 -5.69
N ASN A 35 4.18 -8.47 -5.73
CA ASN A 35 3.19 -8.98 -4.77
C ASN A 35 3.13 -10.51 -4.82
N GLU A 36 4.28 -11.17 -4.82
CA GLU A 36 4.38 -12.62 -5.05
C GLU A 36 3.58 -13.46 -4.04
N GLN A 37 3.40 -12.97 -2.81
CA GLN A 37 2.64 -13.64 -1.77
C GLN A 37 1.13 -13.34 -1.81
N GLY A 38 0.70 -12.36 -2.61
CA GLY A 38 -0.69 -11.92 -2.66
C GLY A 38 -1.18 -11.42 -1.29
N ASP A 39 -0.31 -10.75 -0.53
CA ASP A 39 -0.63 -10.22 0.79
C ASP A 39 -1.16 -8.79 0.72
N TYR A 40 -0.90 -8.08 -0.38
CA TYR A 40 -1.56 -6.82 -0.71
C TYR A 40 -2.73 -7.06 -1.68
N ASN A 41 -3.89 -6.46 -1.39
CA ASN A 41 -5.07 -6.48 -2.25
C ASN A 41 -5.25 -5.11 -2.91
N ALA A 42 -5.04 -5.04 -4.23
CA ALA A 42 -5.14 -3.82 -5.03
C ALA A 42 -6.56 -3.24 -5.13
N GLU A 43 -7.59 -4.06 -4.99
CA GLU A 43 -9.00 -3.62 -5.03
C GLU A 43 -9.38 -2.87 -3.74
N THR A 44 -8.76 -3.23 -2.62
CA THR A 44 -9.07 -2.65 -1.29
C THR A 44 -8.00 -1.70 -0.77
N GLY A 45 -6.82 -1.65 -1.40
CA GLY A 45 -5.69 -0.85 -0.93
C GLY A 45 -5.03 -1.37 0.35
N ARG A 46 -5.32 -2.61 0.75
CA ARG A 46 -4.93 -3.15 2.07
C ARG A 46 -3.87 -4.24 1.97
N PHE A 47 -2.85 -4.12 2.82
CA PHE A 47 -1.90 -5.17 3.10
C PHE A 47 -2.37 -6.01 4.30
N THR A 48 -2.38 -7.33 4.14
CA THR A 48 -2.75 -8.29 5.18
C THR A 48 -1.49 -8.97 5.71
N CYS A 49 -1.19 -8.73 6.98
CA CYS A 49 -0.10 -9.41 7.68
C CYS A 49 -0.43 -10.90 7.90
N LYS A 50 -0.02 -11.78 6.99
CA LYS A 50 -0.19 -13.24 7.13
C LYS A 50 0.92 -13.90 7.98
N VAL A 51 2.08 -13.26 8.08
CA VAL A 51 3.24 -13.73 8.82
C VAL A 51 3.49 -12.77 10.00
N PRO A 52 3.44 -13.23 11.26
CA PRO A 52 3.76 -12.36 12.40
C PRO A 52 5.20 -11.83 12.33
N GLY A 53 5.39 -10.53 12.54
CA GLY A 53 6.71 -9.93 12.50
C GLY A 53 6.70 -8.41 12.47
N VAL A 54 7.89 -7.84 12.31
CA VAL A 54 8.09 -6.39 12.13
C VAL A 54 8.15 -6.11 10.64
N TYR A 55 7.34 -5.15 10.19
CA TYR A 55 7.26 -4.75 8.79
C TYR A 55 7.76 -3.33 8.60
N TYR A 56 8.38 -3.08 7.46
CA TYR A 56 8.80 -1.76 7.01
C TYR A 56 7.87 -1.31 5.89
N PHE A 57 7.29 -0.12 6.04
CA PHE A 57 6.45 0.52 5.03
C PHE A 57 7.08 1.86 4.64
N ALA A 58 7.18 2.10 3.34
CA ALA A 58 7.63 3.36 2.77
C ALA A 58 6.68 3.77 1.66
N VAL A 59 6.33 5.05 1.62
CA VAL A 59 5.42 5.63 0.63
C VAL A 59 6.07 6.88 0.06
N HIS A 60 6.09 7.00 -1.26
CA HIS A 60 6.53 8.20 -1.96
C HIS A 60 5.32 8.83 -2.64
N ALA A 61 5.08 10.11 -2.36
CA ALA A 61 3.98 10.86 -2.95
C ALA A 61 4.50 12.11 -3.66
N THR A 62 3.94 12.39 -4.84
CA THR A 62 4.15 13.64 -5.57
C THR A 62 2.90 14.47 -5.45
N VAL A 63 3.03 15.71 -4.99
CA VAL A 63 1.90 16.61 -4.74
C VAL A 63 1.98 17.78 -5.71
N TYR A 64 0.87 18.06 -6.40
CA TYR A 64 0.78 19.17 -7.36
C TYR A 64 -0.51 19.96 -7.12
N ARG A 65 -0.39 21.28 -6.95
CA ARG A 65 -1.50 22.26 -6.80
C ARG A 65 -2.42 22.14 -5.57
N ALA A 66 -2.29 21.08 -4.76
CA ALA A 66 -3.08 20.86 -3.55
C ALA A 66 -2.18 20.47 -2.35
N SER A 67 -2.76 20.35 -1.16
CA SER A 67 -2.12 19.75 0.01
C SER A 67 -2.49 18.28 0.11
N LEU A 68 -1.54 17.43 0.53
CA LEU A 68 -1.79 16.01 0.79
C LEU A 68 -1.69 15.74 2.28
N GLN A 69 -2.73 15.14 2.84
CA GLN A 69 -2.65 14.39 4.09
C GLN A 69 -2.71 12.90 3.76
N PHE A 70 -1.74 12.15 4.24
CA PHE A 70 -1.65 10.72 4.04
C PHE A 70 -1.30 10.06 5.37
N ASP A 71 -2.15 9.13 5.79
CA ASP A 71 -1.99 8.41 7.04
C ASP A 71 -1.74 6.93 6.76
N LEU A 72 -0.69 6.38 7.36
CA LEU A 72 -0.45 4.93 7.36
C LEU A 72 -1.22 4.32 8.53
N MET A 73 -2.27 3.57 8.20
CA MET A 73 -3.20 3.02 9.19
C MET A 73 -2.91 1.55 9.47
N LYS A 74 -3.05 1.16 10.74
CA LYS A 74 -3.04 -0.23 11.22
C LYS A 74 -4.29 -0.45 12.07
N ASN A 75 -4.94 -1.60 11.89
CA ASN A 75 -6.03 -2.06 12.76
C ASN A 75 -5.54 -2.41 14.17
#